data_AF-A0A1V8RTJ4-F1
#
_entry.id   AF-A0A1V8RTJ4-F1
#
_cell.length_a   1.000
_cell.length_b   1.000
_cell.length_c   1.000
_cell.angle_alpha   90.00
_cell.angle_beta   90.00
_cell.angle_gamma   90.00
#
_symmetry.space_group_name_H-M   'P 1'
#
loop_
_entity.id
_entity.type
_entity.pdbx_description
1 polymer ?
#
loop_
_entity_poly.entity_id
_entity_poly.type
_entity_poly.pdbx_seq_one_letter_code
_entity_poly.pdbx_strand_id
1 'polypeptide(L)'
;MPRRRVRRGAQESVMNETGRARKGKRTQIAGQFAWRLVEMMESPAYRALSLSAHRILARLEIEHAHHGGEDNGKLPCTFDHFAEYGIHRHAIAPAIRETVALGFVEVTEAGRAGNAAWRRPTLFRLTYRHTKLTEPTDEWRKISTVPEAEAIADQARKTKHQCRKPHHNSVRKPHHNGEIYGAETITTVHSAETITTSISRGQSLKGNGRDGSAEQAVALDTAAMR
;
A
#
# COMPACT_ATOMS: atom_id res chain seq x y z
N MET A 1 -7.67 75.94 45.87
CA MET A 1 -7.74 75.35 44.51
C MET A 1 -7.27 73.90 44.55
N PRO A 2 -8.17 72.89 44.54
CA PRO A 2 -7.77 71.49 44.63
C PRO A 2 -7.42 70.93 43.24
N ARG A 3 -6.21 70.37 43.10
CA ARG A 3 -5.76 69.70 41.88
C ARG A 3 -6.42 68.32 41.75
N ARG A 4 -7.16 68.18 40.66
CA ARG A 4 -7.92 67.02 40.19
C ARG A 4 -7.05 65.75 40.17
N ARG A 5 -7.36 64.79 41.04
CA ARG A 5 -6.76 63.44 41.06
C ARG A 5 -7.26 62.67 39.83
N VAL A 6 -6.42 62.50 38.83
CA VAL A 6 -6.73 61.64 37.66
C VAL A 6 -6.79 60.20 38.15
N ARG A 7 -8.01 59.62 38.15
CA ARG A 7 -8.22 58.18 38.30
C ARG A 7 -7.59 57.48 37.10
N ARG A 8 -6.39 56.92 37.28
CA ARG A 8 -5.80 55.95 36.34
C ARG A 8 -6.71 54.72 36.35
N GLY A 9 -7.26 54.39 35.18
CA GLY A 9 -8.22 53.31 35.00
C GLY A 9 -7.65 51.96 35.43
N ALA A 10 -8.47 51.22 36.15
CA ALA A 10 -8.35 49.79 36.32
C ALA A 10 -8.60 49.13 34.95
N GLN A 11 -7.55 48.60 34.35
CA GLN A 11 -7.63 47.52 33.37
C GLN A 11 -6.61 46.45 33.78
N GLU A 12 -6.90 45.81 34.92
CA GLU A 12 -6.27 44.55 35.29
C GLU A 12 -7.13 43.39 34.82
N SER A 13 -6.48 42.41 34.20
CA SER A 13 -6.96 41.06 33.91
C SER A 13 -8.05 40.91 32.83
N VAL A 14 -7.68 41.17 31.58
CA VAL A 14 -8.34 40.47 30.46
C VAL A 14 -7.90 39.00 30.55
N MET A 15 -8.89 38.16 30.85
CA MET A 15 -8.90 36.71 30.92
C MET A 15 -8.00 36.03 29.86
N ASN A 16 -6.86 35.50 30.31
CA ASN A 16 -6.25 34.33 29.69
C ASN A 16 -6.69 33.09 30.48
N GLU A 17 -7.96 32.71 30.37
CA GLU A 17 -8.46 31.40 30.79
C GLU A 17 -8.17 30.32 29.73
N THR A 18 -6.95 30.32 29.19
CA THR A 18 -6.53 29.26 28.27
C THR A 18 -5.97 28.11 29.11
N GLY A 19 -6.81 27.09 29.33
CA GLY A 19 -6.31 25.73 29.57
C GLY A 19 -6.15 25.25 31.00
N ARG A 20 -6.88 25.78 31.99
CA ARG A 20 -6.94 25.11 33.31
C ARG A 20 -7.81 23.85 33.19
N ALA A 21 -7.18 22.70 32.99
CA ALA A 21 -7.84 21.40 33.03
C ALA A 21 -8.64 21.29 34.35
N ARG A 22 -9.96 21.22 34.24
CA ARG A 22 -10.85 21.10 35.40
C ARG A 22 -10.41 19.88 36.21
N LYS A 23 -10.19 20.10 37.52
CA LYS A 23 -9.82 19.09 38.52
C LYS A 23 -11.01 18.16 38.78
N GLY A 24 -11.35 17.35 37.79
CA GLY A 24 -12.31 16.25 37.85
C GLY A 24 -11.74 15.11 37.04
N LYS A 25 -11.87 13.87 37.54
CA LYS A 25 -11.32 12.68 36.89
C LYS A 25 -12.03 12.46 35.54
N ARG A 26 -11.50 13.05 34.47
CA ARG A 26 -11.86 12.69 33.09
C ARG A 26 -11.12 11.42 32.72
N THR A 27 -11.55 10.28 33.28
CA THR A 27 -11.01 8.94 32.99
C THR A 27 -11.88 8.17 31.98
N GLN A 28 -12.74 8.86 31.23
CA GLN A 28 -13.61 8.26 30.22
C GLN A 28 -13.06 8.55 28.82
N ILE A 29 -12.89 7.49 28.03
CA ILE A 29 -12.55 7.55 26.61
C ILE A 29 -13.86 7.61 25.82
N ALA A 30 -13.96 8.53 24.86
CA ALA A 30 -15.23 8.85 24.19
C ALA A 30 -15.75 7.77 23.22
N GLY A 31 -14.97 6.73 22.91
CA GLY A 31 -15.35 5.70 21.96
C GLY A 31 -14.58 4.40 22.15
N GLN A 32 -14.76 3.46 21.21
CA GLN A 32 -13.99 2.23 21.18
C GLN A 32 -12.49 2.55 21.10
N PHE A 33 -11.69 1.78 21.83
CA PHE A 33 -10.24 1.93 21.86
C PHE A 33 -9.57 0.57 21.75
N ALA A 34 -8.39 0.54 21.14
CA ALA A 34 -7.52 -0.63 21.09
C ALA A 34 -6.29 -0.36 21.96
N TRP A 35 -6.13 -1.10 23.06
CA TRP A 35 -4.99 -0.93 23.97
C TRP A 35 -3.76 -1.68 23.45
N ARG A 36 -2.56 -1.14 23.47
CA ARG A 36 -1.35 -1.93 23.16
C ARG A 36 -0.45 -1.93 24.39
N LEU A 37 0.24 -3.04 24.64
CA LEU A 37 1.24 -3.04 25.72
C LEU A 37 2.35 -2.06 25.36
N VAL A 38 2.76 -1.23 26.32
CA VAL A 38 3.89 -0.31 26.12
C VAL A 38 5.17 -1.10 25.81
N GLU A 39 5.37 -2.21 26.52
CA GLU A 39 6.45 -3.15 26.25
C GLU A 39 6.45 -3.67 24.81
N MET A 40 5.27 -3.98 24.26
CA MET A 40 5.16 -4.39 22.87
C MET A 40 5.59 -3.27 21.93
N MET A 41 5.17 -2.02 22.19
CA MET A 41 5.53 -0.87 21.35
C MET A 41 7.03 -0.52 21.44
N GLU A 42 7.66 -0.78 22.58
CA GLU A 42 9.10 -0.58 22.80
C GLU A 42 9.95 -1.75 22.28
N SER A 43 9.33 -2.90 22.02
CA SER A 43 10.03 -4.12 21.60
C SER A 43 10.80 -3.94 20.27
N PRO A 44 11.92 -4.66 20.09
CA PRO A 44 12.66 -4.67 18.83
C PRO A 44 11.80 -5.07 17.63
N ALA A 45 10.93 -6.07 17.81
CA ALA A 45 10.01 -6.54 16.77
C ALA A 45 9.09 -5.43 16.29
N TYR A 46 8.51 -4.64 17.20
CA TYR A 46 7.58 -3.57 16.82
C TYR A 46 8.30 -2.40 16.16
N ARG A 47 9.51 -2.06 16.63
CA ARG A 47 10.32 -0.99 16.06
C ARG A 47 10.84 -1.30 14.65
N ALA A 48 11.02 -2.58 14.32
CA ALA A 48 11.47 -3.01 12.99
C ALA A 48 10.36 -2.99 11.92
N LEU A 49 9.09 -2.82 12.31
CA LEU A 49 7.96 -2.81 11.39
C LEU A 49 8.04 -1.64 10.40
N SER A 50 7.77 -1.94 9.13
CA SER A 50 7.54 -0.91 8.12
C SER A 50 6.26 -0.12 8.39
N LEU A 51 6.17 1.10 7.82
CA LEU A 51 4.94 1.91 7.91
C LEU A 51 3.70 1.17 7.38
N SER A 52 3.86 0.34 6.35
CA SER A 52 2.76 -0.46 5.81
C SER A 52 2.33 -1.55 6.79
N ALA A 53 3.28 -2.17 7.49
CA ALA A 53 3.00 -3.19 8.49
C ALA A 53 2.30 -2.59 9.73
N HIS A 54 2.71 -1.42 10.19
CA HIS A 54 1.98 -0.69 11.24
C HIS A 54 0.52 -0.38 10.82
N ARG A 55 0.30 0.01 9.56
CA ARG A 55 -1.05 0.24 9.02
C ARG A 55 -1.87 -1.03 8.96
N ILE A 56 -1.27 -2.19 8.64
CA ILE A 56 -1.96 -3.49 8.70
C ILE A 56 -2.43 -3.77 10.12
N LEU A 57 -1.57 -3.62 11.13
CA LEU A 57 -1.95 -3.85 12.53
C LEU A 57 -3.10 -2.92 12.95
N ALA A 58 -3.00 -1.64 12.61
CA ALA A 58 -4.07 -0.69 12.91
C ALA A 58 -5.39 -1.06 12.22
N ARG A 59 -5.36 -1.48 10.94
CA ARG A 59 -6.57 -1.91 10.24
C ARG A 59 -7.19 -3.16 10.84
N LEU A 60 -6.37 -4.13 11.26
CA LEU A 60 -6.85 -5.36 11.91
C LEU A 60 -7.44 -5.07 13.29
N GLU A 61 -6.88 -4.14 14.06
CA GLU A 61 -7.45 -3.73 15.35
C GLU A 61 -8.80 -3.03 15.19
N ILE A 62 -8.97 -2.21 14.14
CA ILE A 62 -10.27 -1.62 13.81
C ILE A 62 -11.28 -2.74 13.48
N GLU A 63 -10.88 -3.73 12.69
CA GLU A 63 -11.75 -4.87 12.37
C GLU A 63 -12.17 -5.63 13.62
N HIS A 64 -11.22 -5.86 14.53
CA HIS A 64 -11.47 -6.52 15.79
C HIS A 64 -12.44 -5.73 16.68
N ALA A 65 -12.31 -4.40 16.73
CA ALA A 65 -13.23 -3.54 17.45
C ALA A 65 -14.64 -3.53 16.85
N HIS A 66 -14.75 -3.57 15.51
CA HIS A 66 -16.04 -3.71 14.82
C HIS A 66 -16.73 -5.04 15.12
N HIS A 67 -15.96 -6.10 15.40
CA HIS A 67 -16.45 -7.41 15.87
C HIS A 67 -16.64 -7.49 17.40
N GLY A 68 -16.70 -6.34 18.08
CA GLY A 68 -16.94 -6.28 19.52
C GLY A 68 -15.77 -6.77 20.39
N GLY A 69 -14.58 -6.99 19.82
CA GLY A 69 -13.38 -7.42 20.56
C GLY A 69 -13.32 -8.92 20.88
N GLU A 70 -14.24 -9.71 20.35
CA GLU A 70 -14.45 -11.10 20.78
C GLU A 70 -13.99 -12.15 19.75
N ASP A 71 -14.01 -11.80 18.47
CA ASP A 71 -13.74 -12.75 17.36
C ASP A 71 -12.29 -12.69 16.87
N ASN A 72 -11.34 -12.56 17.80
CA ASN A 72 -9.93 -12.67 17.46
C ASN A 72 -9.63 -14.06 16.85
N GLY A 73 -8.92 -14.07 15.72
CA GLY A 73 -8.64 -15.29 14.94
C GLY A 73 -9.59 -15.56 13.78
N LYS A 74 -10.69 -14.79 13.68
CA LYS A 74 -11.62 -14.83 12.55
C LYS A 74 -11.78 -13.47 11.88
N LEU A 75 -10.78 -12.59 11.98
CA LEU A 75 -10.87 -11.22 11.47
C LEU A 75 -10.82 -11.23 9.94
N PRO A 76 -11.94 -10.92 9.23
CA PRO A 76 -11.96 -10.98 7.79
C PRO A 76 -11.36 -9.70 7.21
N CYS A 77 -10.21 -9.81 6.53
CA CYS A 77 -9.63 -8.68 5.82
C CYS A 77 -9.24 -9.07 4.39
N THR A 78 -9.62 -8.23 3.44
CA THR A 78 -9.27 -8.36 2.03
C THR A 78 -8.15 -7.39 1.67
N PHE A 79 -7.53 -7.61 0.51
CA PHE A 79 -6.58 -6.64 -0.04
C PHE A 79 -7.21 -5.26 -0.27
N ASP A 80 -8.50 -5.20 -0.58
CA ASP A 80 -9.20 -3.95 -0.81
C ASP A 80 -9.39 -3.17 0.49
N HIS A 81 -9.69 -3.84 1.63
CA HIS A 81 -9.77 -3.17 2.93
C HIS A 81 -8.44 -2.51 3.34
N PHE A 82 -7.31 -3.16 3.04
CA PHE A 82 -5.98 -2.58 3.29
C PHE A 82 -5.66 -1.43 2.32
N ALA A 83 -6.09 -1.53 1.06
CA ALA A 83 -5.93 -0.47 0.08
C ALA A 83 -6.75 0.78 0.46
N GLU A 84 -8.00 0.59 0.87
CA GLU A 84 -8.90 1.64 1.36
C GLU A 84 -8.36 2.32 2.61
N TYR A 85 -7.75 1.55 3.52
CA TYR A 85 -7.05 2.11 4.68
C TYR A 85 -5.81 2.95 4.33
N GLY A 86 -5.40 2.96 3.06
CA GLY A 86 -4.30 3.79 2.54
C GLY A 86 -2.98 3.05 2.39
N ILE A 87 -2.98 1.72 2.22
CA ILE A 87 -1.78 0.94 1.92
C ILE A 87 -1.69 0.72 0.40
N HIS A 88 -0.55 1.04 -0.20
CA HIS A 88 -0.35 0.79 -1.63
C HIS A 88 -0.44 -0.72 -1.93
N ARG A 89 -1.16 -1.11 -2.99
CA ARG A 89 -1.45 -2.53 -3.29
C ARG A 89 -0.21 -3.43 -3.34
N HIS A 90 0.90 -2.93 -3.88
CA HIS A 90 2.17 -3.68 -3.93
C HIS A 90 2.87 -3.83 -2.57
N ALA A 91 2.57 -2.97 -1.60
CA ALA A 91 3.12 -3.02 -0.25
C ALA A 91 2.31 -3.92 0.70
N ILE A 92 1.05 -4.25 0.37
CA ILE A 92 0.18 -5.07 1.22
C ILE A 92 0.79 -6.46 1.46
N ALA A 93 1.08 -7.20 0.39
CA ALA A 93 1.61 -8.56 0.51
C ALA A 93 2.93 -8.66 1.29
N PRO A 94 3.97 -7.83 1.03
CA PRO A 94 5.18 -7.85 1.85
C PRO A 94 4.94 -7.43 3.28
N ALA A 95 4.05 -6.46 3.53
CA ALA A 95 3.73 -6.03 4.88
C ALA A 95 2.97 -7.10 5.69
N ILE A 96 2.06 -7.87 5.06
CA ILE A 96 1.41 -9.02 5.72
C ILE A 96 2.47 -10.04 6.14
N ARG A 97 3.38 -10.43 5.23
CA ARG A 97 4.45 -11.38 5.55
C ARG A 97 5.34 -10.89 6.68
N GLU A 98 5.67 -9.61 6.66
CA GLU A 98 6.45 -8.95 7.72
C GLU A 98 5.75 -9.03 9.08
N THR A 99 4.45 -8.67 9.16
CA THR A 99 3.69 -8.76 10.43
C THR A 99 3.58 -10.17 10.97
N VAL A 100 3.52 -11.16 10.07
CA VAL A 100 3.48 -12.58 10.44
C VAL A 100 4.85 -13.06 10.92
N ALA A 101 5.92 -12.74 10.18
CA ALA A 101 7.27 -13.15 10.52
C ALA A 101 7.76 -12.57 11.86
N LEU A 102 7.35 -11.35 12.19
CA LEU A 102 7.65 -10.70 13.47
C LEU A 102 6.72 -11.16 14.61
N GLY A 103 5.72 -12.01 14.33
CA GLY A 103 4.89 -12.64 15.35
C GLY A 103 3.77 -11.75 15.92
N PHE A 104 3.33 -10.72 15.19
CA PHE A 104 2.17 -9.89 15.61
C PHE A 104 0.84 -10.41 15.09
N VAL A 105 0.87 -11.07 13.93
CA VAL A 105 -0.31 -11.55 13.22
C VAL A 105 -0.12 -13.01 12.85
N GLU A 106 -1.16 -13.82 12.96
CA GLU A 106 -1.21 -15.15 12.35
C GLU A 106 -2.30 -15.16 11.27
N VAL A 107 -2.03 -15.81 10.14
CA VAL A 107 -3.04 -16.09 9.12
C VAL A 107 -3.68 -17.42 9.46
N THR A 108 -4.91 -17.39 9.99
CA THR A 108 -5.63 -18.59 10.41
C THR A 108 -6.23 -19.34 9.22
N GLU A 109 -6.78 -18.60 8.25
CA GLU A 109 -7.27 -19.16 7.00
C GLU A 109 -6.77 -18.34 5.82
N ALA A 110 -6.07 -19.00 4.90
CA ALA A 110 -5.64 -18.38 3.66
C ALA A 110 -6.86 -18.08 2.78
N GLY A 111 -7.01 -16.81 2.39
CA GLY A 111 -8.06 -16.41 1.46
C GLY A 111 -7.89 -17.05 0.08
N ARG A 112 -9.01 -17.20 -0.63
CA ARG A 112 -9.03 -17.73 -2.00
C ARG A 112 -9.49 -16.66 -2.97
N ALA A 113 -8.64 -16.37 -3.95
CA ALA A 113 -9.04 -15.60 -5.11
C ALA A 113 -10.00 -16.46 -5.97
N GLY A 114 -11.19 -15.93 -6.24
CA GLY A 114 -12.23 -16.58 -7.02
C GLY A 114 -13.18 -15.56 -7.63
N ASN A 115 -14.13 -15.99 -8.46
CA ASN A 115 -15.18 -15.12 -8.97
C ASN A 115 -16.23 -14.92 -7.88
N ALA A 116 -16.62 -13.66 -7.62
CA ALA A 116 -17.61 -13.19 -6.63
C ALA A 116 -17.97 -14.20 -5.52
N ALA A 117 -18.93 -15.10 -5.79
CA ALA A 117 -19.46 -16.10 -4.86
C ALA A 117 -18.42 -17.08 -4.27
N TRP A 118 -17.29 -17.29 -4.94
CA TRP A 118 -16.22 -18.19 -4.50
C TRP A 118 -15.05 -17.46 -3.84
N ARG A 119 -15.12 -16.13 -3.69
CA ARG A 119 -14.09 -15.36 -2.97
C ARG A 119 -14.20 -15.65 -1.49
N ARG A 120 -13.07 -16.01 -0.88
CA ARG A 120 -12.96 -16.12 0.59
C ARG A 120 -11.94 -15.10 1.08
N PRO A 121 -12.29 -14.25 2.07
CA PRO A 121 -11.34 -13.34 2.68
C PRO A 121 -10.24 -14.14 3.39
N THR A 122 -9.11 -13.48 3.62
CA THR A 122 -8.10 -14.05 4.53
C THR A 122 -8.54 -13.76 5.95
N LEU A 123 -8.47 -14.76 6.81
CA LEU A 123 -8.76 -14.59 8.24
C LEU A 123 -7.46 -14.42 9.01
N PHE A 124 -7.47 -13.46 9.93
CA PHE A 124 -6.30 -13.11 10.73
C PHE A 124 -6.59 -13.24 12.23
N ARG A 125 -5.53 -13.54 12.98
CA ARG A 125 -5.45 -13.47 14.44
C ARG A 125 -4.41 -12.44 14.85
N LEU A 126 -4.72 -11.61 15.83
CA LEU A 126 -3.73 -10.78 16.52
C LEU A 126 -3.15 -11.62 17.68
N THR A 127 -1.84 -11.87 17.68
CA THR A 127 -1.18 -12.79 18.62
C THR A 127 -1.11 -12.23 20.04
N TYR A 128 -1.12 -10.91 20.19
CA TYR A 128 -1.08 -10.17 21.45
C TYR A 128 -2.47 -9.84 22.01
N ARG A 129 -3.53 -10.37 21.39
CA ARG A 129 -4.92 -10.24 21.83
C ARG A 129 -5.43 -11.59 22.32
N HIS A 130 -6.29 -11.53 23.34
CA HIS A 130 -6.98 -12.72 23.81
C HIS A 130 -7.97 -13.20 22.74
N THR A 131 -8.22 -14.50 22.75
CA THR A 131 -9.36 -15.11 22.08
C THR A 131 -10.27 -15.67 23.17
N LYS A 132 -11.56 -15.92 22.88
CA LYS A 132 -12.53 -16.49 23.83
C LYS A 132 -12.01 -17.68 24.66
N LEU A 133 -11.17 -18.51 24.06
CA LEU A 133 -10.70 -19.77 24.64
C LEU A 133 -9.18 -19.84 24.84
N THR A 134 -8.44 -18.79 24.49
CA THR A 134 -6.97 -18.87 24.41
C THR A 134 -6.34 -17.55 24.79
N GLU A 135 -5.31 -17.63 25.64
CA GLU A 135 -4.52 -16.48 26.04
C GLU A 135 -3.69 -15.92 24.87
N PRO A 136 -3.32 -14.62 24.93
CA PRO A 136 -2.37 -14.04 23.99
C PRO A 136 -1.06 -14.86 23.96
N THR A 137 -0.58 -15.18 22.76
CA THR A 137 0.66 -15.95 22.56
C THR A 137 1.90 -15.07 22.59
N ASP A 138 1.74 -13.76 22.30
CA ASP A 138 2.82 -12.77 22.31
C ASP A 138 4.10 -13.22 21.59
N GLU A 139 3.97 -13.76 20.38
CA GLU A 139 5.09 -14.35 19.65
C GLU A 139 6.22 -13.36 19.35
N TRP A 140 5.89 -12.06 19.28
CA TRP A 140 6.84 -10.94 19.17
C TRP A 140 7.87 -10.90 20.30
N ARG A 141 7.58 -11.47 21.48
CA ARG A 141 8.52 -11.52 22.63
C ARG A 141 9.73 -12.42 22.36
N LYS A 142 9.66 -13.32 21.37
CA LYS A 142 10.77 -14.22 21.01
C LYS A 142 11.96 -13.46 20.43
N ILE A 143 11.72 -12.27 19.85
CA ILE A 143 12.74 -11.46 19.20
C ILE A 143 13.25 -10.42 20.19
N SER A 144 14.46 -10.63 20.69
CA SER A 144 15.04 -9.80 21.75
C SER A 144 15.99 -8.71 21.24
N THR A 145 16.45 -8.81 19.99
CA THR A 145 17.43 -7.87 19.43
C THR A 145 16.92 -7.14 18.19
N VAL A 146 17.27 -5.86 18.06
CA VAL A 146 16.92 -5.01 16.90
C VAL A 146 17.49 -5.53 15.59
N PRO A 147 18.79 -5.88 15.46
CA PRO A 147 19.33 -6.35 14.18
C PRO A 147 18.69 -7.67 13.71
N GLU A 148 18.33 -8.55 14.65
CA GLU A 148 17.59 -9.78 14.34
C GLU A 148 16.19 -9.46 13.81
N ALA A 149 15.46 -8.55 14.46
CA ALA A 149 14.14 -8.11 14.03
C ALA A 149 14.17 -7.51 12.62
N GLU A 150 15.14 -6.64 12.34
CA GLU A 150 15.33 -6.03 11.02
C GLU A 150 15.66 -7.07 9.96
N ALA A 151 16.52 -8.04 10.26
CA ALA A 151 16.86 -9.13 9.35
C ALA A 151 15.64 -10.00 9.00
N ILE A 152 14.83 -10.35 10.00
CA ILE A 152 13.59 -11.11 9.81
C ILE A 152 12.61 -10.31 8.94
N ALA A 153 12.41 -9.02 9.25
CA ALA A 153 11.52 -8.14 8.50
C ALA A 153 11.95 -7.98 7.03
N ASP A 154 13.26 -7.79 6.80
CA ASP A 154 13.85 -7.69 5.46
C ASP A 154 13.65 -8.97 4.65
N GLN A 155 13.94 -10.12 5.27
CA GLN A 155 13.78 -11.42 4.62
C GLN A 155 12.30 -11.68 4.28
N ALA A 156 11.38 -11.36 5.18
CA ALA A 156 9.95 -11.54 4.97
C ALA A 156 9.43 -10.67 3.79
N ARG A 157 9.90 -9.42 3.69
CA ARG A 157 9.53 -8.52 2.58
C ARG A 157 10.07 -9.03 1.24
N LYS A 158 11.33 -9.49 1.20
CA LYS A 158 12.01 -10.00 0.00
C LYS A 158 11.44 -11.33 -0.50
N THR A 159 10.91 -12.15 0.39
CA THR A 159 10.29 -13.44 0.04
C THR A 159 9.13 -13.22 -0.93
N LYS A 160 9.32 -13.53 -2.22
CA LYS A 160 8.25 -13.55 -3.22
C LYS A 160 7.73 -14.97 -3.35
N HIS A 161 6.44 -15.19 -3.12
CA HIS A 161 5.81 -16.44 -3.52
C HIS A 161 5.85 -16.54 -5.04
N GLN A 162 6.54 -17.54 -5.57
CA GLN A 162 6.55 -17.86 -6.99
C GLN A 162 5.20 -18.49 -7.39
N CYS A 163 4.12 -17.70 -7.43
CA CYS A 163 2.97 -18.05 -8.25
C CYS A 163 3.19 -17.43 -9.65
N ARG A 164 4.28 -17.84 -10.32
CA ARG A 164 4.35 -17.67 -11.77
C ARG A 164 3.87 -18.99 -12.32
N LYS A 165 2.67 -19.00 -12.92
CA LYS A 165 2.39 -20.04 -13.91
C LYS A 165 3.59 -20.04 -14.87
N PRO A 166 4.18 -21.20 -15.21
CA PRO A 166 5.19 -21.21 -16.26
C PRO A 166 4.58 -20.47 -17.44
N HIS A 167 5.25 -19.41 -17.90
CA HIS A 167 4.86 -18.75 -19.12
C HIS A 167 5.02 -19.81 -20.19
N HIS A 168 3.93 -20.48 -20.55
CA HIS A 168 3.93 -21.35 -21.72
C HIS A 168 4.22 -20.39 -22.86
N ASN A 169 5.47 -20.35 -23.32
CA ASN A 169 5.81 -19.76 -24.59
C ASN A 169 4.93 -20.51 -25.58
N SER A 170 3.75 -19.96 -25.90
CA SER A 170 2.99 -20.42 -27.03
C SER A 170 3.94 -20.19 -28.19
N VAL A 171 4.57 -21.26 -28.64
CA VAL A 171 5.23 -21.33 -29.94
C VAL A 171 4.09 -21.03 -30.91
N ARG A 172 3.85 -19.73 -31.16
CA ARG A 172 3.02 -19.31 -32.28
C ARG A 172 3.81 -19.82 -33.47
N LYS A 173 3.39 -20.94 -34.04
CA LYS A 173 3.94 -21.45 -35.28
C LYS A 173 3.91 -20.28 -36.26
N PRO A 174 5.05 -19.85 -36.82
CA PRO A 174 5.04 -18.83 -37.85
C PRO A 174 4.13 -19.35 -38.97
N HIS A 175 3.06 -18.62 -39.27
CA HIS A 175 2.30 -18.85 -40.49
C HIS A 175 3.28 -18.59 -41.63
N HIS A 176 3.78 -19.68 -42.20
CA HIS A 176 4.57 -19.67 -43.42
C HIS A 176 3.64 -19.15 -44.50
N ASN A 177 3.93 -17.95 -44.97
CA ASN A 177 3.29 -17.35 -46.11
C ASN A 177 3.57 -18.28 -47.30
N GLY A 178 2.59 -19.09 -47.70
CA GLY A 178 2.73 -19.96 -48.86
C GLY A 178 2.98 -19.09 -50.09
N GLU A 179 4.07 -19.37 -50.80
CA GLU A 179 4.36 -18.80 -52.10
C GLU A 179 3.14 -19.02 -53.01
N ILE A 180 2.54 -17.92 -53.45
CA ILE A 180 1.50 -17.92 -54.47
C ILE A 180 2.21 -18.29 -55.77
N TYR A 181 2.14 -19.57 -56.15
CA TYR A 181 2.53 -20.00 -57.49
C TYR A 181 1.53 -19.39 -58.48
N GLY A 182 1.97 -18.36 -59.20
CA GLY A 182 1.27 -17.82 -60.34
C GLY A 182 1.16 -18.88 -61.43
N ALA A 183 -0.05 -19.37 -61.65
CA ALA A 183 -0.39 -20.09 -62.88
C ALA A 183 -0.91 -19.06 -63.88
N GLU A 184 -0.08 -18.75 -64.87
CA GLU A 184 -0.45 -18.06 -66.09
C GLU A 184 -1.38 -18.96 -66.90
N THR A 185 -2.65 -18.59 -67.13
CA THR A 185 -3.39 -19.08 -68.30
C THR A 185 -4.56 -18.16 -68.72
N ILE A 186 -4.31 -17.40 -69.79
CA ILE A 186 -5.16 -17.17 -70.99
C ILE A 186 -6.59 -16.58 -70.83
N THR A 187 -6.68 -15.31 -71.25
CA THR A 187 -7.70 -14.66 -72.10
C THR A 187 -9.04 -15.35 -72.34
N THR A 188 -10.13 -14.69 -71.94
CA THR A 188 -11.38 -14.65 -72.73
C THR A 188 -12.06 -13.30 -72.52
N VAL A 189 -12.23 -12.59 -73.63
CA VAL A 189 -12.92 -11.32 -73.84
C VAL A 189 -14.40 -11.41 -73.46
N HIS A 190 -14.96 -10.35 -72.87
CA HIS A 190 -16.15 -9.66 -73.41
C HIS A 190 -16.40 -8.33 -72.68
N SER A 191 -16.52 -7.28 -73.49
CA SER A 191 -16.84 -5.89 -73.16
C SER A 191 -18.18 -5.69 -72.46
N ALA A 192 -18.24 -4.69 -71.57
CA ALA A 192 -19.16 -3.57 -71.69
C ALA A 192 -18.73 -2.43 -70.75
N GLU A 193 -18.81 -1.23 -71.28
CA GLU A 193 -18.28 0.03 -70.79
C GLU A 193 -19.08 0.59 -69.60
N THR A 194 -18.47 1.45 -68.76
CA THR A 194 -18.92 2.85 -68.52
C THR A 194 -18.27 3.48 -67.26
N ILE A 195 -17.27 4.34 -67.52
CA ILE A 195 -17.07 5.73 -67.03
C ILE A 195 -16.99 6.03 -65.50
N THR A 196 -15.77 6.37 -65.08
CA THR A 196 -15.32 7.58 -64.35
C THR A 196 -16.12 8.08 -63.13
N THR A 197 -15.46 8.16 -61.96
CA THR A 197 -15.16 9.44 -61.29
C THR A 197 -14.03 9.27 -60.26
N SER A 198 -13.09 10.20 -60.35
CA SER A 198 -11.81 10.34 -59.67
C SER A 198 -11.91 10.94 -58.25
N ILE A 199 -10.74 11.18 -57.63
CA ILE A 199 -10.40 12.13 -56.53
C ILE A 199 -10.05 11.38 -55.23
N SER A 200 -8.78 11.04 -54.93
CA SER A 200 -7.59 11.84 -54.61
C SER A 200 -7.47 12.28 -53.13
N ARG A 201 -6.22 12.16 -52.64
CA ARG A 201 -5.59 12.78 -51.45
C ARG A 201 -5.95 12.18 -50.09
N GLY A 202 -5.00 11.86 -49.20
CA GLY A 202 -3.55 12.05 -49.24
C GLY A 202 -2.89 11.35 -48.06
N GLN A 203 -1.76 10.70 -48.35
CA GLN A 203 -0.79 10.26 -47.36
C GLN A 203 -0.18 11.48 -46.65
N SER A 204 0.04 11.37 -45.34
CA SER A 204 1.06 12.17 -44.66
C SER A 204 2.01 11.21 -43.94
N LEU A 205 3.16 11.00 -44.56
CA LEU A 205 4.39 10.56 -43.93
C LEU A 205 5.21 11.80 -43.57
N LYS A 206 6.03 11.66 -42.51
CA LYS A 206 7.22 12.44 -42.08
C LYS A 206 7.02 13.01 -40.67
N GLY A 207 7.97 12.89 -39.74
CA GLY A 207 9.34 12.38 -39.86
C GLY A 207 10.05 12.44 -38.51
N ASN A 208 11.09 11.62 -38.39
CA ASN A 208 12.08 11.60 -37.30
C ASN A 208 12.86 12.91 -37.18
N GLY A 209 13.34 13.20 -35.97
CA GLY A 209 14.46 14.12 -35.71
C GLY A 209 15.10 13.81 -34.35
N ARG A 210 16.29 13.22 -34.38
CA ARG A 210 17.25 13.17 -33.26
C ARG A 210 18.14 14.42 -33.30
N ASP A 211 19.00 14.53 -32.29
CA ASP A 211 20.19 15.41 -32.16
C ASP A 211 19.86 16.80 -31.59
N GLY A 212 20.58 17.40 -30.64
CA GLY A 212 21.80 17.06 -29.89
C GLY A 212 22.00 18.16 -28.82
N SER A 213 22.57 17.82 -27.66
CA SER A 213 23.85 18.33 -27.11
C SER A 213 23.97 19.81 -26.67
N ALA A 214 24.78 19.99 -25.61
CA ALA A 214 25.43 21.21 -25.08
C ALA A 214 24.70 21.88 -23.87
N GLU A 215 25.23 21.72 -22.63
CA GLU A 215 26.23 22.58 -21.94
C GLU A 215 25.50 23.71 -21.16
N GLN A 216 25.66 24.03 -19.86
CA GLN A 216 26.79 24.10 -18.90
C GLN A 216 26.18 23.89 -17.47
N ALA A 217 26.76 23.17 -16.52
CA ALA A 217 27.97 23.43 -15.72
C ALA A 217 27.95 24.76 -14.95
N VAL A 218 27.74 24.72 -13.62
CA VAL A 218 28.67 25.26 -12.61
C VAL A 218 28.57 24.43 -11.34
N ALA A 219 29.67 23.75 -11.02
CA ALA A 219 30.00 23.18 -9.72
C ALA A 219 30.93 24.15 -8.99
N LEU A 220 30.84 24.18 -7.65
CA LEU A 220 31.91 24.42 -6.67
C LEU A 220 31.32 23.85 -5.36
N ASP A 221 31.69 22.68 -4.84
CA ASP A 221 33.03 22.23 -4.38
C ASP A 221 33.54 23.17 -3.26
N THR A 222 34.05 22.74 -2.10
CA THR A 222 34.76 21.51 -1.73
C THR A 222 34.90 21.47 -0.19
N ALA A 223 35.22 20.28 0.34
CA ALA A 223 36.15 20.02 1.44
C ALA A 223 35.72 20.42 2.87
N ALA A 224 35.57 19.53 3.86
CA ALA A 224 36.31 18.29 4.17
C ALA A 224 37.84 18.43 4.14
N MET A 225 38.43 18.80 5.28
CA MET A 225 39.66 18.21 5.81
C MET A 225 40.03 18.86 7.16
N ARG A 226 39.78 18.14 8.26
CA ARG A 226 40.73 17.87 9.37
C ARG A 226 40.07 17.02 10.44
#